data_AF-A0A9X1TES3-F1
#
_entry.id   AF-A0A9X1TES3-F1
#
_cell.length_a   1.000
_cell.length_b   1.000
_cell.length_c   1.000
_cell.angle_alpha   90.00
_cell.angle_beta   90.00
_cell.angle_gamma   90.00
#
_symmetry.space_group_name_H-M   'P 1'
#
loop_
_entity.id
_entity.type
_entity.pdbx_description
1 polymer ?
#
loop_
_entity_poly.entity_id
_entity_poly.type
_entity_poly.pdbx_seq_one_letter_code
_entity_poly.pdbx_strand_id
1 'polypeptide(L)'
;MDKNKLPEMLAFLQKVSEMNEDTAYDSSDEHLVNAIIDMVKQEGHSSISEEFDMPFIHPMITIQKWVEELKIIVIDNVRESNADN
;
A
#
# COMPACT_ATOMS: atom_id res chain seq x y z
N MET A 1 -2.00 -6.98 12.33
CA MET A 1 -2.24 -5.71 11.61
C MET A 1 -3.36 -4.95 12.31
N ASP A 2 -3.26 -3.62 12.50
CA ASP A 2 -4.34 -2.82 13.07
C ASP A 2 -5.50 -2.72 12.08
N LYS A 3 -6.65 -3.33 12.41
CA LYS A 3 -7.84 -3.40 11.54
C LYS A 3 -8.37 -2.01 11.14
N ASN A 4 -8.08 -0.98 11.94
CA ASN A 4 -8.46 0.40 11.65
C ASN A 4 -7.64 1.06 10.53
N LYS A 5 -6.48 0.51 10.16
CA LYS A 5 -5.61 1.10 9.13
C LYS A 5 -6.00 0.72 7.70
N LEU A 6 -6.77 -0.36 7.53
CA LEU A 6 -7.17 -0.86 6.21
C LEU A 6 -7.99 0.17 5.39
N PRO A 7 -9.02 0.84 5.95
CA PRO A 7 -9.73 1.89 5.23
C PRO A 7 -8.84 3.10 4.89
N GLU A 8 -7.90 3.46 5.78
CA GLU A 8 -6.97 4.56 5.57
C GLU A 8 -5.97 4.26 4.44
N MET A 9 -5.46 3.03 4.38
CA MET A 9 -4.60 2.56 3.29
C MET A 9 -5.34 2.57 1.95
N LEU A 10 -6.61 2.15 1.92
CA LEU A 10 -7.41 2.17 0.69
C LEU A 10 -7.67 3.61 0.21
N ALA A 11 -8.04 4.51 1.12
CA ALA A 11 -8.22 5.92 0.80
C ALA A 11 -6.93 6.57 0.29
N PHE A 12 -5.81 6.20 0.88
CA PHE A 12 -4.49 6.63 0.43
C PHE A 12 -4.15 6.13 -0.98
N LEU A 13 -4.35 4.84 -1.27
CA LEU A 13 -4.12 4.28 -2.61
C LEU A 13 -5.06 4.88 -3.66
N GLN A 14 -6.30 5.21 -3.28
CA GLN A 14 -7.22 5.94 -4.15
C GLN A 14 -6.67 7.33 -4.50
N LYS A 15 -6.20 8.09 -3.49
CA LYS A 15 -5.53 9.38 -3.70
C LYS A 15 -4.29 9.23 -4.59
N VAL A 16 -3.46 8.22 -4.34
CA VAL A 16 -2.26 7.94 -5.14
C VAL A 16 -2.60 7.72 -6.61
N SER A 17 -3.64 6.94 -6.90
CA SER A 17 -4.05 6.65 -8.29
C SER A 17 -4.56 7.87 -9.06
N GLU A 18 -5.00 8.90 -8.34
CA GLU A 18 -5.47 10.17 -8.91
C GLU A 18 -4.34 11.21 -9.03
N MET A 19 -3.18 10.95 -8.43
CA MET A 19 -2.01 11.81 -8.47
C MET A 19 -1.12 11.49 -9.68
N ASN A 20 -0.60 12.52 -10.33
CA ASN A 20 0.43 12.36 -11.35
C ASN A 20 1.77 11.98 -10.71
N GLU A 21 2.65 11.34 -11.48
CA GLU A 21 4.01 10.93 -11.05
C GLU A 21 4.84 12.09 -10.46
N ASP A 22 4.63 13.32 -10.94
CA ASP A 22 5.31 14.54 -10.46
C ASP A 22 4.79 15.09 -9.12
N THR A 23 3.80 14.44 -8.51
CA THR A 23 3.19 14.93 -7.27
C THR A 23 4.08 14.62 -6.07
N ALA A 24 4.55 15.67 -5.39
CA ALA A 24 5.33 15.53 -4.16
C ALA A 24 4.45 14.94 -3.04
N TYR A 25 4.95 13.89 -2.38
CA TYR A 25 4.28 13.27 -1.24
C TYR A 25 4.62 13.98 0.07
N ASP A 26 3.62 14.08 0.93
CA ASP A 26 3.81 14.60 2.28
C ASP A 26 4.39 13.50 3.19
N SER A 27 5.37 13.87 4.00
CA SER A 27 5.88 13.09 5.13
C SER A 27 4.78 12.60 6.09
N SER A 28 3.63 13.28 6.15
CA SER A 28 2.48 12.82 6.94
C SER A 28 1.98 11.45 6.50
N ASP A 29 2.18 11.06 5.24
CA ASP A 29 1.67 9.81 4.67
C ASP A 29 2.66 8.63 4.85
N GLU A 30 3.85 8.86 5.44
CA GLU A 30 4.90 7.85 5.61
C GLU A 30 4.44 6.63 6.44
N HIS A 31 3.57 6.85 7.43
CA HIS A 31 3.01 5.77 8.22
C HIS A 31 2.10 4.82 7.40
N LEU A 32 1.42 5.34 6.36
CA LEU A 32 0.59 4.54 5.45
C LEU A 32 1.46 3.78 4.45
N VAL A 33 2.53 4.40 3.97
CA VAL A 33 3.55 3.74 3.13
C VAL A 33 4.14 2.54 3.87
N ASN A 34 4.58 2.72 5.11
CA ASN A 34 5.14 1.62 5.91
C ASN A 34 4.10 0.52 6.17
N ALA A 35 2.84 0.89 6.44
CA ALA A 35 1.76 -0.08 6.62
C ALA A 35 1.50 -0.92 5.35
N ILE A 36 1.60 -0.31 4.17
CA ILE A 36 1.46 -1.02 2.88
C ILE A 36 2.62 -1.99 2.67
N ILE A 37 3.85 -1.55 2.94
CA ILE A 37 5.05 -2.39 2.82
C ILE A 37 4.93 -3.62 3.74
N ASP A 38 4.58 -3.40 5.01
CA ASP A 38 4.43 -4.47 5.99
C ASP A 38 3.35 -5.47 5.58
N MET A 39 2.20 -4.98 5.09
CA MET A 39 1.12 -5.83 4.58
C MET A 39 1.59 -6.68 3.40
N VAL A 40 2.18 -6.07 2.37
CA VAL A 40 2.66 -6.77 1.17
C VAL A 40 3.68 -7.86 1.53
N LYS A 41 4.55 -7.59 2.51
CA LYS A 41 5.53 -8.55 3.03
C LYS A 41 4.88 -9.68 3.85
N GLN A 42 3.84 -9.38 4.62
CA GLN A 42 3.10 -10.39 5.41
C GLN A 42 2.28 -11.34 4.54
N GLU A 43 1.64 -10.81 3.50
CA GLU A 43 0.78 -11.56 2.58
C GLU A 43 1.57 -12.39 1.55
N GLY A 44 2.90 -12.21 1.49
CA GLY A 44 3.78 -13.00 0.62
C GLY A 44 3.71 -12.62 -0.86
N HIS A 45 3.30 -11.39 -1.19
CA HIS A 45 3.32 -10.89 -2.57
C HIS A 45 4.76 -10.57 -3.02
N SER A 46 5.49 -11.62 -3.40
CA SER A 46 6.94 -11.58 -3.66
C SER A 46 7.35 -10.48 -4.64
N SER A 47 6.65 -10.35 -5.77
CA SER A 47 7.00 -9.39 -6.83
C SER A 47 6.96 -7.92 -6.37
N ILE A 48 5.96 -7.54 -5.56
CA ILE A 48 5.82 -6.17 -5.06
C ILE A 48 6.77 -5.95 -3.88
N SER A 49 6.90 -6.95 -3.00
CA SER A 49 7.80 -6.89 -1.85
C SER A 49 9.27 -6.69 -2.25
N GLU A 50 9.71 -7.36 -3.32
CA GLU A 50 11.07 -7.23 -3.87
C GLU A 50 11.34 -5.83 -4.41
N GLU A 51 10.35 -5.17 -4.99
CA GLU A 51 10.48 -3.79 -5.45
C GLU A 51 10.59 -2.78 -4.31
N PHE A 52 9.96 -3.06 -3.15
CA PHE A 52 10.17 -2.25 -1.95
C PHE A 52 11.56 -2.39 -1.33
N ASP A 53 12.25 -3.50 -1.60
CA ASP A 53 13.60 -3.75 -1.10
C ASP A 53 14.70 -3.18 -2.03
N MET A 54 14.32 -2.54 -3.14
CA MET A 54 15.29 -1.92 -4.05
C MET A 54 15.87 -0.63 -3.46
N PRO A 55 17.19 -0.56 -3.18
CA PRO A 55 17.79 0.53 -2.38
C PRO A 55 17.77 1.92 -3.04
N PHE A 56 17.45 2.00 -4.33
CA PHE A 56 17.45 3.25 -5.10
C PHE A 56 16.05 3.68 -5.56
N ILE A 57 15.02 2.90 -5.25
CA ILE A 57 13.63 3.22 -5.60
C ILE A 57 12.96 3.71 -4.34
N HIS A 58 12.46 4.96 -4.38
CA HIS A 58 11.65 5.45 -3.28
C HIS A 58 10.37 4.61 -3.20
N PRO A 59 9.93 4.13 -2.01
CA PRO A 59 8.77 3.26 -1.88
C PRO A 59 7.51 3.79 -2.55
N MET A 60 7.38 5.12 -2.65
CA MET A 60 6.26 5.74 -3.31
C MET A 60 6.21 5.51 -4.82
N ILE A 61 7.35 5.38 -5.49
CA ILE A 61 7.42 5.01 -6.90
C ILE A 61 6.85 3.59 -7.07
N THR A 62 7.21 2.68 -6.18
CA THR A 62 6.65 1.33 -6.14
C THR A 62 5.15 1.35 -5.89
N ILE A 63 4.66 2.16 -4.94
CA ILE A 63 3.22 2.29 -4.67
C ILE A 63 2.47 2.85 -5.87
N GLN A 64 2.97 3.89 -6.54
CA GLN A 64 2.36 4.44 -7.75
C GLN A 64 2.28 3.41 -8.87
N LYS A 65 3.37 2.66 -9.08
CA LYS A 65 3.46 1.62 -10.12
C LYS A 65 2.47 0.48 -9.89
N TRP A 66 2.29 0.06 -8.64
CA TRP A 66 1.47 -1.09 -8.26
C TRP A 66 0.14 -0.69 -7.61
N VAL A 67 -0.32 0.55 -7.80
CA VAL A 67 -1.43 1.12 -7.02
C VAL A 67 -2.73 0.32 -7.18
N GLU A 68 -3.00 -0.21 -8.37
CA GLU A 68 -4.21 -0.99 -8.63
C GLU A 68 -4.13 -2.39 -7.99
N GLU A 69 -2.99 -3.06 -8.07
CA GLU A 69 -2.76 -4.33 -7.39
C GLU A 69 -2.80 -4.17 -5.86
N LEU A 70 -2.21 -3.11 -5.34
CA LEU A 70 -2.22 -2.80 -3.91
C LEU A 70 -3.66 -2.56 -3.39
N LYS A 71 -4.52 -1.88 -4.17
CA LYS A 71 -5.94 -1.72 -3.81
C LYS A 71 -6.64 -3.07 -3.67
N ILE A 72 -6.38 -4.00 -4.60
CA ILE A 72 -6.97 -5.34 -4.58
C ILE A 72 -6.54 -6.08 -3.30
N ILE A 73 -5.23 -6.07 -3.00
CA ILE A 73 -4.67 -6.72 -1.80
C ILE A 73 -5.32 -6.17 -0.52
N VAL A 74 -5.43 -4.84 -0.42
CA VAL A 74 -6.08 -4.18 0.73
C VAL A 74 -7.56 -4.55 0.82
N ILE A 75 -8.29 -4.58 -0.30
CA ILE A 75 -9.72 -4.95 -0.33
C ILE A 75 -9.93 -6.41 0.09
N ASP A 76 -9.09 -7.32 -0.38
CA ASP A 76 -9.16 -8.74 -0.03
C ASP A 76 -8.89 -8.94 1.47
N ASN A 77 -7.89 -8.24 2.02
CA ASN A 77 -7.63 -8.21 3.46
C ASN A 77 -8.80 -7.63 4.28
N VAL A 78 -9.50 -6.60 3.78
CA VAL A 78 -10.72 -6.07 4.40
C VAL A 78 -11.84 -7.11 4.42
N ARG A 79 -11.99 -7.87 3.33
CA ARG A 79 -13.04 -8.91 3.21
C ARG A 79 -12.77 -10.10 4.12
N GLU A 80 -11.54 -10.59 4.15
CA GLU A 80 -11.13 -11.68 5.05
C GLU A 80 -11.30 -11.26 6.52
N SER A 81 -10.84 -10.07 6.88
CA SER A 81 -10.99 -9.57 8.26
C SER A 81 -12.45 -9.34 8.69
N ASN A 82 -13.39 -9.24 7.75
CA ASN A 82 -14.84 -9.16 8.03
C ASN A 82 -15.54 -10.52 7.99
N ALA A 83 -14.94 -11.54 7.38
CA ALA A 83 -15.48 -12.90 7.33
C ALA A 83 -15.17 -13.72 8.61
N ASP A 84 -14.11 -13.34 9.34
CA ASP A 84 -13.71 -13.95 10.61
C ASP A 84 -14.43 -13.36 11.85
N ASN A 85 -15.56 -12.67 11.66
CA ASN A 85 -16.38 -12.05 12.72
C ASN A 85 -17.84 -12.49 12.60
#